data_AF-A0A966C362-F1
#
_entry.id   AF-A0A966C362-F1
#
_cell.length_a   1.000
_cell.length_b   1.000
_cell.length_c   1.000
_cell.angle_alpha   90.00
_cell.angle_beta   90.00
_cell.angle_gamma   90.00
#
_symmetry.space_group_name_H-M   'P 1'
#
loop_
_entity.id
_entity.type
_entity.pdbx_description
1 polymer ?
#
loop_
_entity_poly.entity_id
_entity_poly.type
_entity_poly.pdbx_seq_one_letter_code
_entity_poly.pdbx_strand_id
1 'polypeptide(L)'
;MDKQPSGSLWRRACGWIKPDWMFAFLLTASVVLLVLSGLKTDVRPFVPPPLFPKLALVIGAMITLSAIATLGAKLDRRHLDDYMFQMVANGAVIGIVTTLFVNMLWEIGADILPPITNDDLIAVMLGSLSLGYFFYRIRGLNQ
;
A
#
# COMPACT_ATOMS: atom_id res chain seq x y z
N MET A 1 46.68 -10.84 -20.45
CA MET A 1 45.51 -11.67 -20.80
C MET A 1 44.51 -11.56 -19.65
N ASP A 2 43.70 -10.51 -19.64
CA ASP A 2 42.71 -10.29 -18.58
C ASP A 2 41.37 -10.92 -18.96
N LYS A 3 40.99 -11.97 -18.23
CA LYS A 3 39.65 -12.53 -18.27
C LYS A 3 38.73 -11.63 -17.42
N GLN A 4 37.91 -10.80 -18.05
CA GLN A 4 36.79 -10.16 -17.36
C GLN A 4 35.73 -11.23 -17.00
N PRO A 5 35.37 -11.41 -15.72
CA PRO A 5 34.41 -12.43 -15.34
C PRO A 5 32.98 -11.89 -15.51
N SER A 6 32.20 -12.51 -16.40
CA SER A 6 30.82 -12.94 -16.15
C SER A 6 29.86 -11.99 -15.40
N GLY A 7 29.89 -10.68 -15.67
CA GLY A 7 29.01 -9.70 -15.00
C GLY A 7 27.65 -9.47 -15.67
N SER A 8 27.39 -10.04 -16.87
CA SER A 8 26.25 -9.62 -17.70
C SER A 8 24.92 -10.28 -17.31
N LEU A 9 24.92 -11.54 -16.89
CA LEU A 9 23.71 -12.25 -16.45
C LEU A 9 23.22 -11.75 -15.09
N TRP A 10 24.13 -11.44 -14.17
CA TRP A 10 23.78 -10.96 -12.83
C TRP A 10 23.32 -9.50 -12.82
N ARG A 11 23.91 -8.64 -13.65
CA ARG A 11 23.36 -7.29 -13.91
C ARG A 11 22.02 -7.32 -14.63
N ARG A 12 21.79 -8.28 -15.54
CA ARG A 12 20.49 -8.47 -16.21
C ARG A 12 19.41 -8.98 -15.25
N ALA A 13 19.74 -9.94 -14.38
CA ALA A 13 18.84 -10.44 -13.35
C ALA A 13 18.51 -9.37 -12.29
N CYS A 14 19.50 -8.63 -11.78
CA CYS A 14 19.27 -7.49 -10.88
C CYS A 14 18.50 -6.34 -11.57
N GLY A 15 18.64 -6.16 -12.88
CA GLY A 15 17.82 -5.20 -13.64
C GLY A 15 16.37 -5.66 -13.86
N TRP A 16 16.09 -6.96 -13.69
CA TRP A 16 14.75 -7.56 -13.84
C TRP A 16 13.97 -7.57 -12.52
N ILE A 17 14.65 -7.64 -11.38
CA ILE A 17 14.04 -7.37 -10.06
C ILE A 17 13.87 -5.86 -9.91
N LYS A 18 12.99 -5.30 -10.74
CA LYS A 18 12.53 -3.93 -10.53
C LYS A 18 11.74 -3.92 -9.22
N PRO A 19 11.92 -2.93 -8.34
CA PRO A 19 11.14 -2.80 -7.11
C PRO A 19 9.62 -2.87 -7.35
N ASP A 20 9.17 -2.57 -8.58
CA ASP A 20 7.85 -2.85 -9.11
C ASP A 20 7.28 -4.23 -8.73
N TRP A 21 8.08 -5.31 -8.83
CA TRP A 21 7.63 -6.66 -8.49
C TRP A 21 7.39 -6.85 -6.99
N MET A 22 8.21 -6.22 -6.15
CA MET A 22 8.04 -6.25 -4.71
C MET A 22 6.75 -5.54 -4.31
N PHE A 23 6.50 -4.34 -4.85
CA PHE A 23 5.27 -3.60 -4.55
C PHE A 23 4.02 -4.23 -5.18
N ALA A 24 4.13 -4.90 -6.33
CA ALA A 24 3.02 -5.68 -6.90
C ALA A 24 2.68 -6.89 -6.02
N PHE A 25 3.69 -7.58 -5.49
CA PHE A 25 3.50 -8.67 -4.54
C PHE A 25 2.88 -8.18 -3.23
N LEU A 26 3.39 -7.08 -2.66
CA LEU A 26 2.84 -6.49 -1.44
C LEU A 26 1.39 -6.02 -1.61
N LEU A 27 1.06 -5.42 -2.76
CA LEU A 27 -0.32 -5.04 -3.08
C LEU A 27 -1.22 -6.29 -3.16
N THR A 28 -0.77 -7.33 -3.86
CA THR A 28 -1.53 -8.60 -3.96
C THR A 28 -1.71 -9.24 -2.59
N ALA A 29 -0.64 -9.31 -1.79
CA ALA A 29 -0.66 -9.84 -0.43
C ALA A 29 -1.64 -9.05 0.45
N SER A 30 -1.68 -7.71 0.35
CA SER A 30 -2.64 -6.89 1.10
C SER A 30 -4.10 -7.22 0.78
N VAL A 31 -4.44 -7.39 -0.52
CA VAL A 31 -5.79 -7.77 -0.95
C VAL A 31 -6.15 -9.17 -0.45
N VAL A 32 -5.24 -10.13 -0.58
CA VAL A 32 -5.45 -11.49 -0.07
C VAL A 32 -5.68 -11.46 1.44
N LEU A 33 -4.89 -10.69 2.18
CA LEU A 33 -5.00 -10.58 3.63
C LEU A 33 -6.34 -9.95 4.05
N LEU A 34 -6.80 -8.90 3.35
CA LEU A 34 -8.15 -8.32 3.53
C LEU A 34 -9.26 -9.33 3.27
N VAL A 35 -9.16 -10.11 2.19
CA VAL A 35 -10.16 -11.14 1.86
C VAL A 35 -10.18 -12.22 2.93
N LEU A 36 -9.01 -12.74 3.33
CA LEU A 36 -8.90 -13.75 4.37
C LEU A 36 -9.39 -13.25 5.74
N SER A 37 -9.10 -11.99 6.08
CA SER A 37 -9.59 -11.36 7.31
C SER A 37 -11.11 -11.19 7.28
N GLY A 38 -11.69 -10.77 6.16
CA GLY A 38 -13.15 -10.68 6.01
C GLY A 38 -13.84 -12.03 6.16
N LEU A 39 -13.20 -13.12 5.71
CA LEU A 39 -13.73 -14.49 5.82
C LEU A 39 -13.69 -15.03 7.26
N LYS A 40 -12.86 -14.45 8.14
CA LYS A 40 -12.88 -14.77 9.57
C LYS A 40 -14.09 -14.08 10.21
N THR A 41 -15.16 -14.83 10.43
CA THR A 41 -16.31 -14.37 11.21
C THR A 41 -15.91 -14.31 12.68
N ASP A 42 -15.72 -13.10 13.23
CA ASP A 42 -15.53 -12.92 14.67
C ASP A 42 -16.73 -13.45 15.46
N VAL A 43 -16.46 -14.15 16.56
CA VAL A 43 -17.41 -14.91 17.40
C VAL A 43 -18.36 -14.01 18.23
N ARG A 44 -18.54 -12.74 17.87
CA ARG A 44 -19.54 -11.88 18.51
C ARG A 44 -20.88 -12.08 17.80
N PRO A 45 -22.02 -12.13 18.53
CA PRO A 45 -23.36 -12.12 17.92
C PRO A 45 -23.66 -10.72 17.38
N PHE A 46 -22.85 -10.26 16.42
CA PHE A 46 -23.12 -9.13 15.56
C PHE A 46 -23.57 -9.74 14.25
N VAL A 47 -24.76 -9.36 13.76
CA VAL A 47 -25.23 -9.76 12.43
C VAL A 47 -24.12 -9.37 11.46
N PRO A 48 -23.41 -10.32 10.84
CA PRO A 48 -22.23 -10.00 10.06
C PRO A 48 -22.71 -9.08 8.93
N PRO A 49 -22.24 -7.82 8.84
CA PRO A 49 -22.51 -7.03 7.67
C PRO A 49 -21.94 -7.80 6.48
N PRO A 50 -22.61 -7.80 5.33
CA PRO A 50 -22.16 -8.61 4.22
C PRO A 50 -20.69 -8.31 3.92
N LEU A 51 -19.90 -9.35 3.65
CA LEU A 51 -18.45 -9.27 3.37
C LEU A 51 -18.10 -8.13 2.41
N PHE A 52 -18.96 -7.91 1.41
CA PHE A 52 -18.76 -6.95 0.34
C PHE A 52 -18.76 -5.48 0.79
N PRO A 53 -19.73 -4.96 1.58
CA PRO A 53 -19.66 -3.58 2.07
C PRO A 53 -18.47 -3.28 2.99
N LYS A 54 -18.08 -4.20 3.89
CA LYS A 54 -16.86 -3.98 4.73
C LYS A 54 -15.62 -3.85 3.82
N LEU A 55 -15.43 -4.82 2.91
CA LEU A 55 -14.30 -4.84 2.00
C LEU A 55 -14.27 -3.59 1.09
N ALA A 56 -15.43 -3.21 0.53
CA ALA A 56 -15.56 -2.04 -0.33
C ALA A 56 -15.24 -0.74 0.42
N LEU A 57 -15.67 -0.62 1.67
CA LEU A 57 -15.43 0.58 2.48
C LEU A 57 -13.95 0.70 2.85
N VAL A 58 -13.30 -0.41 3.24
CA VAL A 58 -11.87 -0.43 3.55
C VAL A 58 -11.02 -0.14 2.30
N ILE A 59 -11.30 -0.81 1.18
CA ILE A 59 -10.56 -0.59 -0.07
C ILE A 59 -10.79 0.85 -0.58
N GLY A 60 -12.03 1.34 -0.52
CA GLY A 60 -12.39 2.70 -0.92
C GLY A 60 -11.66 3.75 -0.08
N ALA A 61 -11.66 3.59 1.25
CA ALA A 61 -10.93 4.49 2.15
C ALA A 61 -9.43 4.45 1.89
N MET A 62 -8.84 3.26 1.73
CA MET A 62 -7.42 3.07 1.43
C MET A 62 -7.02 3.79 0.13
N ILE A 63 -7.75 3.61 -0.96
CA ILE A 63 -7.46 4.25 -2.25
C ILE A 63 -7.61 5.76 -2.14
N THR A 64 -8.70 6.24 -1.53
CA THR A 64 -9.02 7.67 -1.45
C THR A 64 -8.00 8.41 -0.59
N LEU A 65 -7.69 7.91 0.59
CA LEU A 65 -6.73 8.51 1.51
C LEU A 65 -5.30 8.44 0.96
N SER A 66 -4.91 7.32 0.33
CA SER A 66 -3.62 7.20 -0.34
C SER A 66 -3.47 8.23 -1.46
N ALA A 67 -4.52 8.45 -2.26
CA ALA A 67 -4.53 9.47 -3.31
C ALA A 67 -4.39 10.90 -2.75
N ILE A 68 -5.10 11.23 -1.67
CA ILE A 68 -5.01 12.54 -0.99
C ILE A 68 -3.60 12.75 -0.42
N ALA A 69 -3.04 11.77 0.28
CA ALA A 69 -1.70 11.85 0.85
C ALA A 69 -0.63 12.03 -0.25
N THR A 70 -0.80 11.35 -1.39
CA THR A 70 0.07 11.52 -2.56
C THR A 70 0.02 12.95 -3.13
N LEU A 71 -1.16 13.59 -3.12
CA LEU A 71 -1.30 14.99 -3.53
C LEU A 71 -0.62 15.93 -2.53
N GLY A 72 -0.74 15.69 -1.23
CA GLY A 72 -0.07 16.48 -0.19
C GLY A 72 1.46 16.44 -0.32
N ALA A 73 2.02 15.25 -0.51
CA ALA A 73 3.46 15.07 -0.70
C ALA A 73 4.00 15.62 -2.05
N LYS A 74 3.13 16.11 -2.95
CA LYS A 74 3.54 16.90 -4.12
C LYS A 74 4.07 18.28 -3.72
N LEU A 75 3.53 18.89 -2.66
CA LEU A 75 3.89 20.24 -2.23
C LEU A 75 5.31 20.31 -1.65
N ASP A 76 5.86 19.16 -1.21
CA ASP A 76 7.16 19.07 -0.54
C ASP A 76 8.35 18.89 -1.51
N ARG A 77 8.09 18.59 -2.80
CA ARG A 77 9.16 18.27 -3.77
C ARG A 77 9.60 19.50 -4.55
N ARG A 78 10.72 20.11 -4.16
CA ARG A 78 11.41 21.10 -5.02
C ARG A 78 12.81 20.74 -5.48
N HIS A 79 13.66 19.97 -4.78
CA HIS A 79 15.06 19.77 -5.25
C HIS A 79 15.76 18.53 -4.65
N LEU A 80 15.63 17.32 -5.20
CA LEU A 80 16.51 16.18 -4.83
C LEU A 80 16.69 15.15 -5.96
N ASP A 81 17.93 14.75 -6.19
CA ASP A 81 18.40 13.85 -7.26
C ASP A 81 18.12 12.35 -7.02
N ASP A 82 17.67 11.95 -5.82
CA ASP A 82 17.47 10.55 -5.43
C ASP A 82 16.01 10.10 -5.59
N TYR A 83 15.59 10.00 -6.85
CA TYR A 83 14.18 9.81 -7.23
C TYR A 83 13.57 8.51 -6.67
N MET A 84 14.31 7.40 -6.67
CA MET A 84 13.79 6.08 -6.28
C MET A 84 13.70 5.89 -4.76
N PHE A 85 14.70 6.34 -4.01
CA PHE A 85 14.65 6.29 -2.54
C PHE A 85 13.54 7.18 -1.99
N GLN A 86 13.37 8.38 -2.54
CA GLN A 86 12.30 9.27 -2.13
C GLN A 86 10.92 8.75 -2.54
N MET A 87 10.78 8.04 -3.68
CA MET A 87 9.52 7.36 -4.03
C MET A 87 9.11 6.32 -2.99
N VAL A 88 10.06 5.49 -2.55
CA VAL A 88 9.78 4.46 -1.53
C VAL A 88 9.50 5.11 -0.18
N ALA A 89 10.29 6.11 0.22
CA ALA A 89 10.08 6.84 1.48
C ALA A 89 8.72 7.56 1.51
N ASN A 90 8.35 8.26 0.42
CA ASN A 90 7.05 8.91 0.32
C ASN A 90 5.90 7.89 0.30
N GLY A 91 6.09 6.75 -0.37
CA GLY A 91 5.15 5.63 -0.31
C GLY A 91 4.95 5.13 1.12
N ALA A 92 6.01 5.00 1.91
CA ALA A 92 5.94 4.58 3.31
C ALA A 92 5.23 5.60 4.20
N VAL A 93 5.52 6.89 4.01
CA VAL A 93 4.79 7.97 4.69
C VAL A 93 3.30 7.92 4.36
N ILE A 94 2.94 7.76 3.08
CA ILE A 94 1.54 7.59 2.66
C ILE A 94 0.93 6.36 3.34
N GLY A 95 1.66 5.25 3.42
CA GLY A 95 1.20 4.03 4.04
C GLY A 95 0.86 4.21 5.53
N ILE A 96 1.78 4.81 6.28
CA ILE A 96 1.62 5.10 7.71
C ILE A 96 0.45 6.07 7.92
N VAL A 97 0.43 7.19 7.21
CA VAL A 97 -0.61 8.21 7.33
C VAL A 97 -1.99 7.62 6.99
N THR A 98 -2.10 6.89 5.87
CA THR A 98 -3.36 6.24 5.47
C THR A 98 -3.86 5.28 6.53
N THR A 99 -2.96 4.46 7.10
CA THR A 99 -3.33 3.50 8.15
C THR A 99 -3.84 4.19 9.40
N LEU A 100 -3.16 5.26 9.84
CA LEU A 100 -3.60 6.06 10.99
C LEU A 100 -4.99 6.67 10.75
N PHE A 101 -5.22 7.27 9.58
CA PHE A 101 -6.52 7.85 9.24
C PHE A 101 -7.62 6.81 9.14
N VAL A 102 -7.35 5.66 8.51
CA VAL A 102 -8.32 4.55 8.46
C VAL A 102 -8.68 4.10 9.87
N ASN A 103 -7.68 3.91 10.75
CA ASN A 103 -7.93 3.53 12.13
C ASN A 103 -8.78 4.57 12.88
N MET A 104 -8.42 5.85 12.78
CA MET A 104 -9.18 6.93 13.42
C MET A 104 -10.62 7.04 12.92
N LEU A 105 -10.83 6.94 11.60
CA LEU A 105 -12.18 6.96 11.02
C LEU A 105 -13.00 5.75 11.46
N TRP A 106 -12.36 4.60 11.63
CA TRP A 106 -13.02 3.39 12.12
C TRP A 106 -13.44 3.51 13.59
N GLU A 107 -12.60 4.12 14.42
CA GLU A 107 -12.92 4.43 15.82
C GLU A 107 -14.10 5.40 15.94
N ILE A 108 -14.16 6.43 15.09
CA ILE A 108 -15.30 7.37 15.06
C ILE A 108 -16.60 6.65 14.67
N GLY A 109 -16.50 5.69 13.75
CA GLY A 109 -17.64 4.90 13.28
C GLY A 109 -17.89 3.62 14.07
N ALA A 110 -17.24 3.39 15.22
CA ALA A 110 -17.25 2.09 15.91
C ALA A 110 -18.65 1.61 16.31
N ASP A 111 -19.60 2.53 16.49
CA ASP A 111 -21.00 2.21 16.81
C ASP A 111 -21.80 1.62 15.63
N ILE A 112 -21.37 1.88 14.39
CA ILE A 112 -22.08 1.51 13.16
C ILE A 112 -21.25 0.61 12.24
N LEU A 113 -19.93 0.58 12.41
CA LEU A 113 -19.00 -0.18 11.58
C LEU A 113 -18.64 -1.51 12.24
N PRO A 114 -18.41 -2.57 11.44
CA PRO A 114 -17.86 -3.81 11.97
C PRO A 114 -16.45 -3.58 12.52
N PRO A 115 -16.04 -4.33 13.56
CA PRO A 115 -14.72 -4.18 14.15
C PRO A 115 -13.62 -4.41 13.11
N ILE A 116 -12.57 -3.59 13.21
CA ILE A 116 -11.35 -3.72 12.42
C ILE A 116 -10.36 -4.60 13.17
N THR A 117 -9.80 -5.59 12.48
CA THR A 117 -8.79 -6.47 13.07
C THR A 117 -7.39 -5.92 12.84
N ASN A 118 -6.40 -6.39 13.61
CA ASN A 118 -5.00 -6.06 13.36
C ASN A 118 -4.56 -6.50 11.94
N ASP A 119 -5.11 -7.62 11.46
CA ASP A 119 -4.91 -8.12 10.09
C ASP A 119 -5.39 -7.08 9.06
N ASP A 120 -6.58 -6.50 9.24
CA ASP A 120 -7.12 -5.44 8.37
C ASP A 120 -6.19 -4.21 8.33
N LEU A 121 -5.67 -3.78 9.48
CA LEU A 121 -4.77 -2.63 9.57
C LEU A 121 -3.41 -2.89 8.88
N ILE A 122 -2.85 -4.08 9.06
CA ILE A 122 -1.62 -4.50 8.38
C ILE A 122 -1.84 -4.52 6.87
N ALA A 123 -2.98 -5.04 6.42
CA ALA A 123 -3.32 -5.04 5.00
C ALA A 123 -3.47 -3.63 4.44
N VAL A 124 -4.17 -2.73 5.15
CA VAL A 124 -4.28 -1.33 4.76
C VAL A 124 -2.90 -0.68 4.65
N MET A 125 -2.00 -0.93 5.59
CA MET A 125 -0.64 -0.40 5.57
C MET A 125 0.16 -0.89 4.35
N LEU A 126 0.16 -2.19 4.09
CA LEU A 126 0.88 -2.78 2.95
C LEU A 126 0.28 -2.34 1.60
N GLY A 127 -1.04 -2.27 1.52
CA GLY A 127 -1.76 -1.85 0.32
C GLY A 127 -1.54 -0.37 0.02
N SER A 128 -1.66 0.50 1.01
CA SER A 128 -1.44 1.95 0.86
C SER A 128 0.01 2.31 0.59
N LEU A 129 0.99 1.61 1.18
CA LEU A 129 2.41 1.68 0.83
C LEU A 129 2.62 1.38 -0.66
N SER A 130 2.06 0.27 -1.13
CA SER A 130 2.21 -0.18 -2.52
C SER A 130 1.51 0.74 -3.51
N LEU A 131 0.32 1.22 -3.18
CA LEU A 131 -0.40 2.23 -3.96
C LEU A 131 0.36 3.54 -4.03
N GLY A 132 0.93 4.01 -2.91
CA GLY A 132 1.77 5.20 -2.89
C GLY A 132 2.95 5.07 -3.87
N TYR A 133 3.63 3.92 -3.85
CA TYR A 133 4.70 3.62 -4.82
C TYR A 133 4.20 3.68 -6.27
N PHE A 134 3.12 2.98 -6.61
CA PHE A 134 2.61 2.94 -7.98
C PHE A 134 2.07 4.28 -8.47
N PHE A 135 1.40 5.06 -7.62
CA PHE A 135 0.95 6.41 -7.97
C PHE A 135 2.12 7.33 -8.30
N TYR A 136 3.22 7.25 -7.55
CA TYR A 136 4.44 7.98 -7.91
C TYR A 136 5.08 7.44 -9.18
N ARG A 137 5.16 6.12 -9.34
CA ARG A 137 5.75 5.46 -10.51
C ARG A 137 5.07 5.89 -11.82
N ILE A 138 3.72 5.83 -11.86
CA ILE A 138 2.92 6.21 -13.02
C ILE A 138 3.08 7.69 -13.33
N ARG A 139 3.11 8.56 -12.32
CA ARG A 139 3.32 10.00 -12.50
C ARG A 139 4.72 10.35 -12.98
N GLY A 140 5.74 9.61 -12.53
CA GLY A 140 7.12 9.78 -12.95
C GLY A 140 7.41 9.38 -14.40
N LEU A 141 6.52 8.63 -15.04
CA LEU A 141 6.60 8.30 -16.46
C LEU A 141 5.99 9.40 -17.37
N ASN A 142 5.24 10.33 -16.79
CA ASN A 142 4.51 11.40 -17.49
C ASN A 142 5.19 12.78 -17.38
N GLN A 143 6.40 12.85 -16.81
CA GLN A 143 7.28 14.02 -16.78
C GLN A 143 8.49 13.75 -17.67
#